data_AF-A0A3B9JB77-F1
#
_entry.id   AF-A0A3B9JB77-F1
#
_cell.length_a   1.000
_cell.length_b   1.000
_cell.length_c   1.000
_cell.angle_alpha   90.00
_cell.angle_beta   90.00
_cell.angle_gamma   90.00
#
_symmetry.space_group_name_H-M   'P 1'
#
loop_
_entity.id
_entity.type
_entity.pdbx_description
1 polymer ?
#
loop_
_entity_poly.entity_id
_entity_poly.type
_entity_poly.pdbx_seq_one_letter_code
_entity_poly.pdbx_strand_id
1 'polypeptide(L)'
;LLLYNVFPVIFPENFISLAENPLPQITAIMLSFGMGASTQALFARVGGGIYTKAADVGADLVGKVEANIPEDDPRNPATIADNVGDNVGDVAGMGADLYESYAGSILATSALGVAAVGFKSAELLGGKTPLEMGMVYIAAPIALAALGIVLSILAIYVVRSKEDATQGELVGALSRGLYVSSLGIGILSLPLFMFVGMPNWLQLWIVVLTGLAVGIAVGKLTEYYTSHAFEPTRYIALQASTSAATAMIEGLAVGMRSGGLPVAAVVTGIVVSFYVADGANNIMMGLYGVGLAAVSMLSTLGFTLATDAYGPIADNAGGNAEMAKLDPIVRHRTDQLDAVGNTTAAIGKGFAIGSAALTAMALLAAYLEEIRLVLHELRGIETLLVDGELLKVTEMTVQNFMSFYNVTLLNPAVLVGIFAGAATTFYFSAMTMSAVGRAAGGMVEEVRRQFREIPGILEGTAKPDYARCVEISTVGAQREMTGPAVVAIAIPVLIGVVFGVAGVLGLLVGGLASGFSLAMMMSNAGGAWDNAKKYIESGEHGGKGSHAHKASIVGDTVGDPFKDTAGPSLNILIKLMSMVSVVFAGLIVAFGNGQGLLLSLLLR
;
A
#
# COMPACT_ATOMS: atom_id res chain seq x y z
N LEU A 1 -25.77 -7.30 -7.28
CA LEU A 1 -27.24 -7.14 -7.13
C LEU A 1 -27.81 -6.07 -8.06
N LEU A 2 -27.36 -4.81 -8.02
CA LEU A 2 -27.80 -3.75 -8.97
C LEU A 2 -27.35 -4.05 -10.40
N LEU A 3 -26.08 -4.43 -10.61
CA LEU A 3 -25.58 -4.86 -11.93
C LEU A 3 -26.39 -6.03 -12.49
N TYR A 4 -26.58 -7.11 -11.72
CA TYR A 4 -27.30 -8.30 -12.17
C TYR A 4 -28.79 -8.05 -12.50
N ASN A 5 -29.49 -7.19 -11.76
CA ASN A 5 -30.92 -6.94 -11.99
C ASN A 5 -31.20 -5.79 -12.96
N VAL A 6 -30.27 -4.84 -13.13
CA VAL A 6 -30.50 -3.61 -13.92
C VAL A 6 -29.74 -3.63 -15.25
N PHE A 7 -28.56 -4.24 -15.35
CA PHE A 7 -27.83 -4.29 -16.63
C PHE A 7 -28.54 -5.09 -17.73
N PRO A 8 -29.18 -6.24 -17.47
CA PRO A 8 -29.90 -6.97 -18.52
C PRO A 8 -31.08 -6.18 -19.11
N VAL A 9 -31.56 -5.15 -18.39
CA VAL A 9 -32.64 -4.26 -18.84
C VAL A 9 -32.10 -3.14 -19.75
N ILE A 10 -30.82 -2.78 -19.61
CA ILE A 10 -30.20 -1.63 -20.31
C ILE A 10 -29.34 -2.08 -21.51
N PHE A 11 -28.68 -3.24 -21.43
CA PHE A 11 -27.81 -3.77 -22.46
C PHE A 11 -28.41 -5.00 -23.15
N PRO A 12 -28.07 -5.26 -24.43
CA PRO A 12 -28.55 -6.43 -25.18
C PRO A 12 -28.30 -7.75 -24.43
N GLU A 13 -29.17 -8.75 -24.61
CA GLU A 13 -29.09 -10.07 -23.94
C GLU A 13 -27.73 -10.79 -24.12
N ASN A 14 -26.98 -10.42 -25.17
CA ASN A 14 -25.67 -10.93 -25.55
C ASN A 14 -24.48 -10.13 -24.96
N PHE A 15 -24.72 -9.15 -24.08
CA PHE A 15 -23.67 -8.33 -23.45
C PHE A 15 -23.07 -8.97 -22.19
N ILE A 16 -23.87 -9.72 -21.43
CA ILE A 16 -23.41 -10.60 -20.35
C ILE A 16 -23.48 -12.02 -20.92
N SER A 17 -22.48 -12.88 -20.66
CA SER A 17 -22.47 -14.25 -21.16
C SER A 17 -23.80 -14.96 -20.87
N LEU A 18 -24.31 -15.71 -21.86
CA LEU A 18 -25.48 -16.60 -21.74
C LEU A 18 -25.22 -17.83 -20.84
N ALA A 19 -24.13 -17.84 -20.06
CA ALA A 19 -23.81 -18.92 -19.13
C ALA A 19 -24.86 -19.03 -18.01
N GLU A 20 -25.19 -20.26 -17.61
CA GLU A 20 -26.10 -20.55 -16.48
C GLU A 20 -25.67 -19.86 -15.16
N ASN A 21 -24.39 -19.53 -15.01
CA ASN A 21 -23.87 -18.74 -13.90
C ASN A 21 -22.92 -17.63 -14.39
N PRO A 22 -23.36 -16.36 -14.43
CA PRO A 22 -22.54 -15.25 -14.91
C PRO A 22 -21.60 -14.66 -13.85
N LEU A 23 -21.65 -15.15 -12.60
CA LEU A 23 -20.87 -14.56 -11.50
C LEU A 23 -19.36 -14.55 -11.75
N PRO A 24 -18.71 -15.62 -12.29
CA PRO A 24 -17.27 -15.59 -12.56
C PRO A 24 -16.87 -14.46 -13.50
N GLN A 25 -17.65 -14.26 -14.58
CA GLN A 25 -17.42 -13.19 -15.54
C GLN A 25 -17.65 -11.81 -14.90
N ILE A 26 -18.71 -11.64 -14.11
CA ILE A 26 -19.00 -10.37 -13.43
C ILE A 26 -17.84 -10.02 -12.48
N THR A 27 -17.37 -10.96 -11.67
CA THR A 27 -16.28 -10.68 -10.73
C THR A 27 -14.95 -10.43 -11.41
N ALA A 28 -14.67 -11.13 -12.52
CA ALA A 28 -13.51 -10.85 -13.38
C ALA A 28 -13.55 -9.42 -13.96
N ILE A 29 -14.70 -9.01 -14.52
CA ILE A 29 -14.88 -7.64 -15.02
C ILE A 29 -14.72 -6.63 -13.87
N MET A 30 -15.27 -6.93 -12.68
CA MET A 30 -15.11 -6.06 -11.52
C MET A 30 -13.63 -5.89 -11.11
N LEU A 31 -12.77 -6.89 -11.28
CA LEU A 31 -11.33 -6.73 -11.02
C LEU A 31 -10.68 -5.69 -11.95
N SER A 32 -11.20 -5.48 -13.16
CA SER A 32 -10.69 -4.43 -14.06
C SER A 32 -10.83 -3.03 -13.48
N PHE A 33 -11.79 -2.80 -12.59
CA PHE A 33 -11.89 -1.55 -11.82
C PHE A 33 -10.62 -1.28 -11.01
N GLY A 34 -10.10 -2.32 -10.36
CA GLY A 34 -8.91 -2.20 -9.54
C GLY A 34 -7.67 -1.83 -10.36
N MET A 35 -7.56 -2.27 -11.63
CA MET A 35 -6.47 -1.81 -12.51
C MET A 35 -6.48 -0.28 -12.68
N GLY A 36 -7.65 0.31 -12.91
CA GLY A 36 -7.79 1.76 -13.04
C GLY A 36 -7.40 2.49 -11.75
N ALA A 37 -7.88 1.99 -10.61
CA ALA A 37 -7.54 2.51 -9.29
C ALA A 37 -6.03 2.42 -9.01
N SER A 38 -5.39 1.26 -9.24
CA SER A 38 -3.96 1.03 -8.95
C SER A 38 -3.06 1.87 -9.85
N THR A 39 -3.45 2.03 -11.12
CA THR A 39 -2.69 2.84 -12.06
C THR A 39 -2.70 4.31 -11.63
N GLN A 40 -3.87 4.86 -11.31
CA GLN A 40 -3.98 6.24 -10.81
C GLN A 40 -3.27 6.42 -9.47
N ALA A 41 -3.42 5.47 -8.54
CA ALA A 41 -2.74 5.49 -7.25
C ALA A 41 -1.22 5.52 -7.42
N LEU A 42 -0.66 4.73 -8.36
CA LEU A 42 0.78 4.73 -8.61
C LEU A 42 1.28 6.11 -9.07
N PHE A 43 0.60 6.73 -10.05
CA PHE A 43 0.98 8.05 -10.52
C PHE A 43 0.81 9.12 -9.43
N ALA A 44 -0.29 9.07 -8.67
CA ALA A 44 -0.53 10.00 -7.57
C ALA A 44 0.52 9.86 -6.47
N ARG A 45 0.88 8.63 -6.07
CA ARG A 45 1.84 8.38 -4.99
C ARG A 45 3.27 8.68 -5.40
N VAL A 46 3.70 8.24 -6.58
CA VAL A 46 5.06 8.50 -7.08
C VAL A 46 5.22 9.97 -7.46
N GLY A 47 4.29 10.53 -8.23
CA GLY A 47 4.33 11.93 -8.64
C GLY A 47 4.22 12.88 -7.45
N GLY A 48 3.23 12.64 -6.58
CA GLY A 48 3.05 13.42 -5.36
C GLY A 48 4.25 13.30 -4.42
N GLY A 49 4.77 12.09 -4.20
CA GLY A 49 5.97 11.83 -3.39
C GLY A 49 7.22 12.55 -3.91
N ILE A 50 7.46 12.52 -5.23
CA ILE A 50 8.57 13.26 -5.84
C ILE A 50 8.39 14.76 -5.66
N TYR A 51 7.17 15.27 -5.82
CA TYR A 51 6.88 16.70 -5.65
C TYR A 51 7.18 17.17 -4.22
N THR A 52 6.60 16.49 -3.22
CA THR A 52 6.76 16.89 -1.80
C THR A 52 8.21 16.75 -1.36
N LYS A 53 8.83 15.58 -1.54
CA LYS A 53 10.18 15.34 -1.01
C LYS A 53 11.27 16.12 -1.75
N ALA A 54 11.04 16.55 -3.00
CA ALA A 54 11.94 17.49 -3.66
C ALA A 54 11.90 18.89 -3.03
N ALA A 55 10.71 19.34 -2.62
CA ALA A 55 10.53 20.62 -1.96
C ALA A 55 11.05 20.58 -0.52
N ASP A 56 10.64 19.58 0.26
CA ASP A 56 11.03 19.32 1.65
C ASP A 56 12.56 19.28 1.81
N VAL A 57 13.24 18.37 1.10
CA VAL A 57 14.71 18.26 1.15
C VAL A 57 15.40 19.56 0.73
N GLY A 58 14.87 20.27 -0.26
CA GLY A 58 15.42 21.54 -0.71
C GLY A 58 15.24 22.67 0.32
N ALA A 59 14.07 22.73 0.95
CA ALA A 59 13.73 23.70 1.98
C ALA A 59 14.57 23.47 3.23
N ASP A 60 14.62 22.24 3.73
CA ASP A 60 15.28 21.90 5.00
C ASP A 60 16.80 21.96 4.90
N LEU A 61 17.40 21.46 3.82
CA LEU A 61 18.85 21.49 3.66
C LEU A 61 19.37 22.94 3.59
N VAL A 62 18.80 23.75 2.70
CA VAL A 62 19.31 25.11 2.50
C VAL A 62 18.85 26.04 3.61
N GLY A 63 17.62 25.89 4.11
CA GLY A 63 17.09 26.69 5.21
C GLY A 63 17.77 26.37 6.54
N LYS A 64 17.62 25.14 7.05
CA LYS A 64 18.05 24.77 8.40
C LYS A 64 19.56 24.55 8.49
N VAL A 65 20.17 23.91 7.50
CA VAL A 65 21.60 23.51 7.58
C VAL A 65 22.53 24.63 7.11
N GLU A 66 22.22 25.26 5.97
CA GLU A 66 23.11 26.25 5.34
C GLU A 66 22.84 27.68 5.81
N ALA A 67 21.58 28.13 5.77
CA ALA A 67 21.18 29.49 6.13
C ALA A 67 20.87 29.68 7.63
N ASN A 68 20.70 28.57 8.37
CA ASN A 68 20.37 28.57 9.80
C ASN A 68 19.13 29.43 10.13
N ILE A 69 18.12 29.35 9.26
CA ILE A 69 16.79 29.92 9.49
C ILE A 69 15.83 28.83 10.02
N PRO A 70 14.74 29.22 10.70
CA PRO A 70 13.70 28.27 11.10
C PRO A 70 13.15 27.42 9.94
N GLU A 71 12.64 26.24 10.29
CA GLU A 71 11.78 25.42 9.43
C GLU A 71 10.53 26.23 9.06
N ASP A 72 10.01 26.07 7.83
CA ASP A 72 8.87 26.84 7.31
C ASP A 72 9.03 28.38 7.29
N ASP A 73 10.25 28.90 7.43
CA ASP A 73 10.46 30.34 7.45
C ASP A 73 9.99 30.99 6.12
N PRO A 74 9.20 32.08 6.16
CA PRO A 74 8.68 32.71 4.96
C PRO A 74 9.76 33.29 4.04
N ARG A 75 11.00 33.43 4.51
CA ARG A 75 12.14 33.84 3.67
C ARG A 75 12.61 32.72 2.74
N ASN A 76 12.32 31.46 3.06
CA ASN A 76 12.72 30.35 2.21
C ASN A 76 11.75 30.19 1.02
N PRO A 77 12.20 30.29 -0.24
CA PRO A 77 11.32 30.17 -1.40
C PRO A 77 10.69 28.78 -1.59
N ALA A 78 11.22 27.74 -0.95
CA ALA A 78 10.71 26.37 -1.10
C ALA A 78 9.54 26.03 -0.17
N THR A 79 9.26 26.81 0.88
CA THR A 79 8.27 26.46 1.92
C THR A 79 6.84 26.35 1.41
N ILE A 80 6.46 27.17 0.42
CA ILE A 80 5.16 27.01 -0.25
C ILE A 80 5.09 25.70 -1.04
N ALA A 81 6.16 25.33 -1.75
CA ALA A 81 6.20 24.08 -2.50
C ALA A 81 6.15 22.88 -1.55
N ASP A 82 6.79 23.00 -0.38
CA ASP A 82 6.81 22.00 0.69
C ASP A 82 5.41 21.75 1.26
N ASN A 83 4.76 22.80 1.78
CA ASN A 83 3.40 22.70 2.34
C ASN A 83 2.35 22.26 1.30
N VAL A 84 2.48 22.70 0.04
CA VAL A 84 1.65 22.18 -1.07
C VAL A 84 1.91 20.68 -1.28
N GLY A 85 3.17 20.26 -1.12
CA GLY A 85 3.61 18.89 -1.24
C GLY A 85 2.90 17.96 -0.27
N ASP A 86 2.73 18.32 0.99
CA ASP A 86 2.05 17.45 1.97
C ASP A 86 0.61 17.16 1.54
N ASN A 87 -0.06 18.13 0.93
CA ASN A 87 -1.40 17.95 0.39
C ASN A 87 -1.40 17.06 -0.87
N VAL A 88 -0.43 17.24 -1.77
CA VAL A 88 -0.38 16.53 -3.06
C VAL A 88 0.13 15.09 -2.90
N GLY A 89 1.21 14.89 -2.13
CA GLY A 89 1.82 13.58 -1.90
C GLY A 89 1.20 12.86 -0.71
N ASP A 90 1.22 13.51 0.45
CA ASP A 90 0.91 12.85 1.71
C ASP A 90 -0.59 12.73 1.96
N VAL A 91 -1.43 13.61 1.40
CA VAL A 91 -2.89 13.45 1.44
C VAL A 91 -3.43 12.79 0.17
N ALA A 92 -3.28 13.42 -1.02
CA ALA A 92 -3.92 12.91 -2.23
C ALA A 92 -3.33 11.57 -2.70
N GLY A 93 -2.00 11.43 -2.68
CA GLY A 93 -1.33 10.17 -3.00
C GLY A 93 -1.69 9.04 -2.02
N MET A 94 -1.66 9.32 -0.72
CA MET A 94 -2.03 8.35 0.33
C MET A 94 -3.50 7.93 0.24
N GLY A 95 -4.41 8.88 0.00
CA GLY A 95 -5.83 8.62 -0.18
C GLY A 95 -6.09 7.69 -1.38
N ALA A 96 -5.39 7.91 -2.49
CA ALA A 96 -5.49 7.04 -3.67
C ALA A 96 -4.94 5.62 -3.41
N ASP A 97 -3.82 5.50 -2.71
CA ASP A 97 -3.21 4.22 -2.32
C ASP A 97 -4.15 3.38 -1.44
N LEU A 98 -4.68 3.99 -0.38
CA LEU A 98 -5.58 3.31 0.55
C LEU A 98 -6.94 3.00 -0.07
N TYR A 99 -7.46 3.88 -0.93
CA TYR A 99 -8.66 3.63 -1.71
C TYR A 99 -8.51 2.38 -2.60
N GLU A 100 -7.41 2.30 -3.33
CA GLU A 100 -7.15 1.14 -4.17
C GLU A 100 -6.96 -0.14 -3.36
N SER A 101 -6.26 -0.08 -2.22
CA SER A 101 -6.10 -1.22 -1.30
C SER A 101 -7.46 -1.74 -0.83
N TYR A 102 -8.35 -0.82 -0.47
CA TYR A 102 -9.69 -1.14 0.02
C TYR A 102 -10.56 -1.77 -1.07
N ALA A 103 -10.64 -1.13 -2.23
CA ALA A 103 -11.42 -1.67 -3.35
C ALA A 103 -10.84 -3.01 -3.84
N GLY A 104 -9.52 -3.08 -4.03
CA GLY A 104 -8.82 -4.27 -4.51
C GLY A 104 -9.04 -5.49 -3.60
N SER A 105 -8.92 -5.32 -2.28
CA SER A 105 -9.16 -6.41 -1.32
C SER A 105 -10.59 -6.92 -1.35
N ILE A 106 -11.59 -6.04 -1.40
CA ILE A 106 -13.02 -6.42 -1.46
C ILE A 106 -13.29 -7.18 -2.77
N LEU A 107 -12.85 -6.63 -3.91
CA LEU A 107 -13.13 -7.20 -5.22
C LEU A 107 -12.41 -8.54 -5.44
N ALA A 108 -11.14 -8.65 -5.05
CA ALA A 108 -10.39 -9.90 -5.08
C ALA A 108 -11.04 -10.97 -4.21
N THR A 109 -11.45 -10.61 -2.99
CA THR A 109 -12.13 -11.54 -2.08
C THR A 109 -13.48 -11.98 -2.63
N SER A 110 -14.27 -11.08 -3.23
CA SER A 110 -15.52 -11.43 -3.89
C SER A 110 -15.30 -12.41 -5.06
N ALA A 111 -14.27 -12.20 -5.88
CA ALA A 111 -13.94 -13.10 -6.99
C ALA A 111 -13.54 -14.50 -6.50
N LEU A 112 -12.72 -14.57 -5.46
CA LEU A 112 -12.36 -15.85 -4.83
C LEU A 112 -13.56 -16.55 -4.21
N GLY A 113 -14.51 -15.81 -3.66
CA GLY A 113 -15.74 -16.36 -3.10
C GLY A 113 -16.54 -17.13 -4.15
N VAL A 114 -16.65 -16.58 -5.37
CA VAL A 114 -17.29 -17.26 -6.50
C VAL A 114 -16.51 -18.52 -6.90
N ALA A 115 -15.18 -18.40 -7.03
CA ALA A 115 -14.32 -19.52 -7.39
C ALA A 115 -14.41 -20.66 -6.36
N ALA A 116 -14.44 -20.33 -5.07
CA ALA A 116 -14.50 -21.30 -3.98
C ALA A 116 -15.82 -22.09 -3.94
N VAL A 117 -16.94 -21.45 -4.31
CA VAL A 117 -18.25 -22.11 -4.44
C VAL A 117 -18.35 -22.99 -5.69
N GLY A 118 -17.61 -22.66 -6.75
CA GLY A 118 -17.57 -23.45 -8.00
C GLY A 118 -17.07 -24.89 -7.81
N PHE A 119 -16.24 -25.13 -6.80
CA PHE A 119 -15.76 -26.47 -6.44
C PHE A 119 -16.78 -27.21 -5.58
N LYS A 120 -17.68 -27.91 -6.28
CA LYS A 120 -18.84 -28.71 -5.82
C LYS A 120 -18.62 -29.51 -4.51
N SER A 121 -18.83 -28.92 -3.34
CA SER A 121 -19.11 -29.68 -2.11
C SER A 121 -20.54 -29.41 -1.61
N ALA A 122 -21.32 -30.48 -1.42
CA ALA A 122 -22.72 -30.41 -1.00
C ALA A 122 -22.90 -29.71 0.37
N GLU A 123 -21.87 -29.81 1.22
CA GLU A 123 -21.82 -29.20 2.55
C GLU A 123 -21.70 -27.67 2.47
N LEU A 124 -20.91 -27.15 1.54
CA LEU A 124 -20.74 -25.70 1.35
C LEU A 124 -22.02 -25.05 0.79
N LEU A 125 -22.81 -25.78 0.03
CA LEU A 125 -24.03 -25.25 -0.58
C LEU A 125 -25.16 -25.07 0.44
N GLY A 126 -25.18 -25.82 1.56
CA GLY A 126 -26.15 -25.63 2.64
C GLY A 126 -27.62 -25.63 2.16
N GLY A 127 -27.93 -26.40 1.10
CA GLY A 127 -29.26 -26.44 0.47
C GLY A 127 -29.57 -25.29 -0.51
N LYS A 128 -28.64 -24.38 -0.78
CA LYS A 128 -28.74 -23.34 -1.81
C LYS A 128 -28.18 -23.82 -3.15
N THR A 129 -28.60 -23.16 -4.22
CA THR A 129 -27.96 -23.33 -5.53
C THR A 129 -26.53 -22.74 -5.52
N PRO A 130 -25.62 -23.19 -6.39
CA PRO A 130 -24.29 -22.59 -6.53
C PRO A 130 -24.33 -21.09 -6.84
N LEU A 131 -25.32 -20.64 -7.59
CA LEU A 131 -25.53 -19.22 -7.90
C LEU A 131 -25.87 -18.42 -6.62
N GLU A 132 -26.84 -18.89 -5.84
CA GLU A 132 -27.23 -18.26 -4.58
C GLU A 132 -26.08 -18.21 -3.58
N MET A 133 -25.35 -19.32 -3.44
CA MET A 133 -24.21 -19.38 -2.54
C MET A 133 -23.06 -18.47 -3.03
N GLY A 134 -22.79 -18.43 -4.34
CA GLY A 134 -21.83 -17.50 -4.91
C GLY A 134 -22.17 -16.04 -4.60
N MET A 135 -23.45 -15.65 -4.67
CA MET A 135 -23.89 -14.31 -4.26
C MET A 135 -23.66 -14.02 -2.77
N VAL A 136 -23.86 -15.01 -1.90
CA VAL A 136 -23.58 -14.90 -0.45
C VAL A 136 -22.10 -14.60 -0.20
N TYR A 137 -21.20 -15.32 -0.88
CA TYR A 137 -19.75 -15.10 -0.75
C TYR A 137 -19.26 -13.80 -1.40
N ILE A 138 -19.92 -13.31 -2.46
CA ILE A 138 -19.65 -11.95 -2.98
C ILE A 138 -20.08 -10.89 -1.97
N ALA A 139 -21.25 -11.07 -1.35
CA ALA A 139 -21.86 -10.06 -0.48
C ALA A 139 -21.11 -9.87 0.85
N ALA A 140 -20.51 -10.93 1.39
CA ALA A 140 -19.86 -10.90 2.70
C ALA A 140 -18.73 -9.85 2.86
N PRO A 141 -17.70 -9.77 1.99
CA PRO A 141 -16.67 -8.74 2.11
C PRO A 141 -17.24 -7.32 1.92
N ILE A 142 -18.25 -7.16 1.04
CA ILE A 142 -18.93 -5.87 0.82
C ILE A 142 -19.72 -5.44 2.06
N ALA A 143 -20.43 -6.37 2.69
CA ALA A 143 -21.20 -6.11 3.90
C ALA A 143 -20.29 -5.79 5.10
N LEU A 144 -19.17 -6.51 5.22
CA LEU A 144 -18.15 -6.22 6.24
C LEU A 144 -17.55 -4.82 6.07
N ALA A 145 -17.23 -4.45 4.82
CA ALA A 145 -16.78 -3.12 4.46
C ALA A 145 -17.82 -2.03 4.82
N ALA A 146 -19.09 -2.24 4.49
CA ALA A 146 -20.18 -1.32 4.83
C ALA A 146 -20.36 -1.13 6.34
N LEU A 147 -20.29 -2.23 7.12
CA LEU A 147 -20.29 -2.19 8.58
C LEU A 147 -19.11 -1.37 9.11
N GLY A 148 -17.93 -1.57 8.53
CA GLY A 148 -16.71 -0.84 8.85
C GLY A 148 -16.82 0.67 8.66
N ILE A 149 -17.48 1.12 7.58
CA ILE A 149 -17.75 2.55 7.33
C ILE A 149 -18.61 3.15 8.45
N VAL A 150 -19.72 2.48 8.81
CA VAL A 150 -20.61 2.97 9.88
C VAL A 150 -19.87 3.06 11.21
N LEU A 151 -19.09 2.04 11.56
CA LEU A 151 -18.33 2.01 12.81
C LEU A 151 -17.19 3.04 12.83
N SER A 152 -16.57 3.31 11.67
CA SER A 152 -15.56 4.36 11.53
C SER A 152 -16.15 5.74 11.80
N ILE A 153 -17.35 6.03 11.26
CA ILE A 153 -18.07 7.29 11.52
C ILE A 153 -18.39 7.43 13.02
N LEU A 154 -18.86 6.35 13.65
CA LEU A 154 -19.17 6.37 15.09
C LEU A 154 -17.91 6.55 15.96
N ALA A 155 -16.79 5.96 15.56
CA ALA A 155 -15.52 6.05 16.28
C ALA A 155 -14.96 7.49 16.34
N ILE A 156 -15.22 8.33 15.34
CA ILE A 156 -14.82 9.75 15.34
C ILE A 156 -15.36 10.47 16.58
N TYR A 157 -16.62 10.21 16.97
CA TYR A 157 -17.26 10.86 18.13
C TYR A 157 -16.69 10.43 19.48
N VAL A 158 -15.90 9.35 19.52
CA VAL A 158 -15.23 8.84 20.72
C VAL A 158 -13.87 9.52 20.94
N VAL A 159 -13.27 10.08 19.89
CA VAL A 159 -11.98 10.78 19.97
C VAL A 159 -12.18 12.13 20.63
N ARG A 160 -11.57 12.31 21.82
CA ARG A 160 -11.60 13.56 22.59
C ARG A 160 -10.24 13.82 23.23
N SER A 161 -9.78 15.07 23.17
CA SER A 161 -8.54 15.56 23.78
C SER A 161 -8.79 16.78 24.68
N LYS A 162 -7.80 17.14 25.50
CA LYS A 162 -7.77 18.35 26.35
C LYS A 162 -6.83 19.40 25.73
N GLU A 163 -6.92 20.65 26.17
CA GLU A 163 -6.14 21.77 25.59
C GLU A 163 -4.61 21.64 25.79
N ASP A 164 -4.17 21.00 26.88
CA ASP A 164 -2.75 20.80 27.21
C ASP A 164 -2.36 19.32 27.15
N ALA A 165 -2.94 18.57 26.22
CA ALA A 165 -2.68 17.14 26.07
C ALA A 165 -1.24 16.86 25.63
N THR A 166 -0.60 15.91 26.29
CA THR A 166 0.71 15.38 25.89
C THR A 166 0.59 14.57 24.60
N GLN A 167 1.72 14.39 23.89
CA GLN A 167 1.77 13.56 22.68
C GLN A 167 1.22 12.15 22.90
N GLY A 168 1.55 11.52 24.04
CA GLY A 168 1.03 10.21 24.41
C GLY A 168 -0.49 10.18 24.63
N GLU A 169 -1.07 11.26 25.19
CA GLU A 169 -2.52 11.38 25.35
C GLU A 169 -3.23 11.57 24.00
N LEU A 170 -2.64 12.30 23.06
CA LEU A 170 -3.15 12.47 21.70
C LEU A 170 -3.14 11.14 20.93
N VAL A 171 -2.00 10.43 20.91
CA VAL A 171 -1.89 9.09 20.32
C VAL A 171 -2.88 8.12 20.96
N GLY A 172 -3.03 8.18 22.29
CA GLY A 172 -4.00 7.38 23.03
C GLY A 172 -5.45 7.72 22.67
N ALA A 173 -5.77 8.99 22.41
CA ALA A 173 -7.10 9.39 21.95
C ALA A 173 -7.43 8.84 20.57
N LEU A 174 -6.49 8.92 19.61
CA LEU A 174 -6.66 8.36 18.27
C LEU A 174 -6.75 6.83 18.33
N SER A 175 -5.87 6.18 19.11
CA SER A 175 -5.86 4.72 19.30
C SER A 175 -7.17 4.19 19.89
N ARG A 176 -7.82 4.94 20.80
CA ARG A 176 -9.13 4.55 21.34
C ARG A 176 -10.19 4.43 20.26
N GLY A 177 -10.24 5.35 19.29
CA GLY A 177 -11.19 5.26 18.18
C GLY A 177 -10.93 4.06 17.28
N LEU A 178 -9.65 3.75 17.02
CA LEU A 178 -9.26 2.54 16.29
C LEU A 178 -9.70 1.26 17.03
N TYR A 179 -9.45 1.17 18.33
CA TYR A 179 -9.84 -0.01 19.11
C TYR A 179 -11.36 -0.18 19.23
N VAL A 180 -12.11 0.92 19.38
CA VAL A 180 -13.57 0.86 19.46
C VAL A 180 -14.17 0.41 18.13
N SER A 181 -13.69 0.95 17.00
CA SER A 181 -14.14 0.52 15.68
C SER A 181 -13.77 -0.95 15.41
N SER A 182 -12.52 -1.36 15.68
CA SER A 182 -12.07 -2.76 15.54
C SER A 182 -12.87 -3.72 16.43
N LEU A 183 -13.13 -3.36 17.69
CA LEU A 183 -13.95 -4.18 18.60
C LEU A 183 -15.39 -4.29 18.09
N GLY A 184 -15.96 -3.18 17.60
CA GLY A 184 -17.27 -3.17 16.97
C GLY A 184 -17.36 -4.12 15.79
N ILE A 185 -16.33 -4.15 14.93
CA ILE A 185 -16.27 -5.08 13.79
C ILE A 185 -16.14 -6.52 14.28
N GLY A 186 -15.27 -6.77 15.25
CA GLY A 186 -15.11 -8.09 15.87
C GLY A 186 -16.41 -8.63 16.47
N ILE A 187 -17.26 -7.79 17.06
CA ILE A 187 -18.53 -8.22 17.65
C ILE A 187 -19.63 -8.34 16.59
N LEU A 188 -19.80 -7.34 15.74
CA LEU A 188 -20.94 -7.23 14.82
C LEU A 188 -20.77 -8.03 13.52
N SER A 189 -19.55 -8.43 13.16
CA SER A 189 -19.32 -9.31 12.00
C SER A 189 -19.91 -10.71 12.18
N LEU A 190 -19.99 -11.22 13.42
CA LEU A 190 -20.59 -12.53 13.70
C LEU A 190 -22.08 -12.61 13.34
N PRO A 191 -22.97 -11.77 13.92
CA PRO A 191 -24.38 -11.76 13.53
C PRO A 191 -24.57 -11.30 12.08
N LEU A 192 -23.67 -10.48 11.52
CA LEU A 192 -23.69 -10.12 10.11
C LEU A 192 -23.53 -11.35 9.21
N PHE A 193 -22.55 -12.22 9.45
CA PHE A 193 -22.36 -13.42 8.62
C PHE A 193 -23.48 -14.45 8.79
N MET A 194 -24.08 -14.55 9.98
CA MET A 194 -25.30 -15.33 10.18
C MET A 194 -26.46 -14.77 9.36
N PHE A 195 -26.64 -13.45 9.36
CA PHE A 195 -27.71 -12.77 8.62
C PHE A 195 -27.54 -12.88 7.10
N VAL A 196 -26.30 -12.73 6.60
CA VAL A 196 -25.96 -12.93 5.19
C VAL A 196 -26.15 -14.39 4.75
N GLY A 197 -26.18 -15.33 5.70
CA GLY A 197 -26.49 -16.74 5.46
C GLY A 197 -25.27 -17.58 5.10
N MET A 198 -24.09 -17.23 5.62
CA MET A 198 -22.86 -17.99 5.38
C MET A 198 -22.87 -19.31 6.17
N PRO A 199 -22.61 -20.47 5.56
CA PRO A 199 -22.63 -21.76 6.26
C PRO A 199 -21.46 -21.92 7.26
N ASN A 200 -20.30 -21.33 6.93
CA ASN A 200 -19.06 -21.33 7.70
C ASN A 200 -18.85 -20.00 8.46
N TRP A 201 -19.95 -19.39 8.93
CA TRP A 201 -19.95 -18.09 9.60
C TRP A 201 -18.96 -18.03 10.78
N LEU A 202 -18.78 -19.12 11.53
CA LEU A 202 -17.88 -19.16 12.70
C LEU A 202 -16.42 -19.12 12.29
N GLN A 203 -16.05 -19.92 11.28
CA GLN A 203 -14.70 -19.95 10.72
C GLN A 203 -14.34 -18.58 10.14
N LEU A 204 -15.23 -18.00 9.34
CA LEU A 204 -15.02 -16.69 8.72
C LEU A 204 -14.99 -15.56 9.75
N TRP A 205 -15.71 -15.70 10.87
CA TRP A 205 -15.59 -14.76 11.98
C TRP A 205 -14.21 -14.81 12.64
N ILE A 206 -13.64 -16.00 12.87
CA ILE A 206 -12.26 -16.15 13.36
C ILE A 206 -11.26 -15.54 12.38
N VAL A 207 -11.48 -15.69 11.07
CA VAL A 207 -10.69 -15.04 10.01
C VAL A 207 -10.76 -13.51 10.13
N VAL A 208 -11.94 -12.94 10.38
CA VAL A 208 -12.11 -11.49 10.61
C VAL A 208 -11.31 -11.05 11.83
N LEU A 209 -11.41 -11.75 12.96
CA LEU A 209 -10.63 -11.46 14.17
C LEU A 209 -9.12 -11.53 13.90
N THR A 210 -8.69 -12.51 13.10
CA THR A 210 -7.29 -12.65 12.68
C THR A 210 -6.81 -11.44 11.89
N GLY A 211 -7.58 -10.98 10.89
CA GLY A 211 -7.24 -9.78 10.12
C GLY A 211 -7.13 -8.51 10.98
N LEU A 212 -8.07 -8.32 11.93
CA LEU A 212 -8.02 -7.20 12.88
C LEU A 212 -6.78 -7.27 13.78
N ALA A 213 -6.48 -8.46 14.31
CA ALA A 213 -5.32 -8.70 15.17
C ALA A 213 -4.00 -8.44 14.44
N VAL A 214 -3.90 -8.89 13.18
CA VAL A 214 -2.73 -8.63 12.32
C VAL A 214 -2.57 -7.13 12.07
N GLY A 215 -3.65 -6.41 11.75
CA GLY A 215 -3.61 -4.95 11.58
C GLY A 215 -3.09 -4.23 12.82
N ILE A 216 -3.63 -4.55 14.00
CA ILE A 216 -3.19 -3.98 15.27
C ILE A 216 -1.73 -4.34 15.56
N ALA A 217 -1.32 -5.58 15.32
CA ALA A 217 0.06 -6.03 15.53
C ALA A 217 1.04 -5.28 14.62
N VAL A 218 0.75 -5.15 13.33
CA VAL A 218 1.58 -4.39 12.37
C VAL A 218 1.67 -2.92 12.79
N GLY A 219 0.55 -2.30 13.19
CA GLY A 219 0.54 -0.93 13.68
C GLY A 219 1.40 -0.74 14.93
N LYS A 220 1.26 -1.61 15.94
CA LYS A 220 2.04 -1.53 17.19
C LYS A 220 3.53 -1.82 17.00
N LEU A 221 3.86 -2.77 16.14
CA LEU A 221 5.26 -3.05 15.79
C LEU A 221 5.86 -1.85 15.05
N THR A 222 5.10 -1.22 14.15
CA THR A 222 5.56 -0.02 13.45
C THR A 222 5.79 1.13 14.42
N GLU A 223 4.84 1.40 15.32
CA GLU A 223 4.96 2.41 16.38
C GLU A 223 6.21 2.19 17.25
N TYR A 224 6.50 0.93 17.63
CA TYR A 224 7.68 0.59 18.43
C TYR A 224 9.01 0.95 17.75
N TYR A 225 9.09 0.81 16.42
CA TYR A 225 10.31 1.09 15.66
C TYR A 225 10.45 2.54 15.21
N THR A 226 9.35 3.29 15.13
CA THR A 226 9.38 4.67 14.60
C THR A 226 9.20 5.73 15.68
N SER A 227 8.47 5.48 16.76
CA SER A 227 8.23 6.51 17.78
C SER A 227 9.48 6.73 18.65
N HIS A 228 9.78 8.00 18.94
CA HIS A 228 10.86 8.38 19.87
C HIS A 228 10.53 8.09 21.34
N ALA A 229 9.34 7.55 21.64
CA ALA A 229 9.03 7.00 22.96
C ALA A 229 9.82 5.71 23.26
N PHE A 230 10.27 5.01 22.22
CA PHE A 230 10.92 3.70 22.34
C PHE A 230 12.42 3.76 22.04
N GLU A 231 13.11 2.70 22.47
CA GLU A 231 14.57 2.58 22.39
C GLU A 231 15.13 2.62 20.96
N PRO A 232 14.55 1.98 19.93
CA PRO A 232 15.13 1.96 18.58
C PRO A 232 15.38 3.36 18.02
N THR A 233 14.39 4.25 18.13
CA THR A 233 14.45 5.62 17.63
C THR A 233 15.36 6.50 18.47
N ARG A 234 15.33 6.36 19.81
CA ARG A 234 16.24 7.09 20.71
C ARG A 234 17.68 6.72 20.47
N TYR A 235 17.96 5.47 20.12
CA TYR A 235 19.30 5.02 19.82
C TYR A 235 19.83 5.65 18.52
N ILE A 236 18.99 5.87 17.50
CA ILE A 236 19.37 6.65 16.30
C ILE A 236 19.76 8.08 16.69
N ALA A 237 18.97 8.76 17.54
CA ALA A 237 19.28 10.10 18.02
C ALA A 237 20.61 10.16 18.81
N LEU A 238 20.87 9.14 19.65
CA LEU A 238 22.14 8.98 20.33
C LEU A 238 23.30 8.83 19.32
N GLN A 239 23.14 8.03 18.26
CA GLN A 239 24.15 7.86 17.22
C GLN A 239 24.41 9.14 16.42
N ALA A 240 23.40 10.00 16.25
CA ALA A 240 23.55 11.32 15.63
C ALA A 240 24.47 12.25 16.44
N SER A 241 24.55 12.06 17.77
CA SER A 241 25.53 12.78 18.59
C SER A 241 26.98 12.47 18.20
N THR A 242 27.23 11.29 17.62
CA THR A 242 28.56 10.87 17.15
C THR A 242 28.83 11.40 15.74
N SER A 243 27.96 11.10 14.77
CA SER A 243 28.08 11.57 13.39
C SER A 243 26.81 11.31 12.57
N ALA A 244 26.67 11.99 11.43
CA ALA A 244 25.64 11.66 10.44
C ALA A 244 25.79 10.22 9.91
N ALA A 245 27.02 9.74 9.71
CA ALA A 245 27.28 8.39 9.20
C ALA A 245 26.76 7.30 10.14
N THR A 246 27.01 7.44 11.44
CA THR A 246 26.52 6.49 12.47
C THR A 246 25.00 6.53 12.61
N ALA A 247 24.39 7.72 12.52
CA ALA A 247 22.92 7.84 12.52
C ALA A 247 22.28 7.16 11.29
N MET A 248 22.88 7.30 10.10
CA MET A 248 22.43 6.61 8.89
C MET A 248 22.60 5.09 9.01
N ILE A 249 23.74 4.60 9.49
CA ILE A 249 23.95 3.16 9.68
C ILE A 249 22.89 2.58 10.61
N GLU A 250 22.62 3.27 11.73
CA GLU A 250 21.66 2.77 12.71
C GLU A 250 20.22 2.82 12.19
N GLY A 251 19.80 3.88 11.51
CA GLY A 251 18.45 3.93 10.94
C GLY A 251 18.20 2.87 9.87
N LEU A 252 19.21 2.55 9.04
CA LEU A 252 19.13 1.42 8.11
C LEU A 252 18.99 0.09 8.87
N ALA A 253 19.77 -0.11 9.93
CA ALA A 253 19.70 -1.31 10.76
C ALA A 253 18.36 -1.45 11.48
N VAL A 254 17.79 -0.36 12.01
CA VAL A 254 16.43 -0.31 12.57
C VAL A 254 15.40 -0.66 11.49
N GLY A 255 15.50 -0.07 10.30
CA GLY A 255 14.66 -0.41 9.15
C GLY A 255 14.68 -1.91 8.83
N MET A 256 15.85 -2.50 8.69
CA MET A 256 16.01 -3.94 8.38
C MET A 256 15.43 -4.83 9.49
N ARG A 257 15.66 -4.49 10.77
CA ARG A 257 15.05 -5.21 11.91
C ARG A 257 13.53 -5.10 11.89
N SER A 258 13.02 -3.90 11.62
CA SER A 258 11.59 -3.61 11.59
C SER A 258 10.86 -4.24 10.40
N GLY A 259 11.57 -4.71 9.36
CA GLY A 259 10.98 -5.51 8.30
C GLY A 259 10.59 -6.92 8.76
N GLY A 260 11.31 -7.52 9.73
CA GLY A 260 11.13 -8.92 10.10
C GLY A 260 9.84 -9.22 10.89
N LEU A 261 9.60 -8.52 12.00
CA LEU A 261 8.47 -8.82 12.89
C LEU A 261 7.09 -8.55 12.26
N PRO A 262 6.87 -7.44 11.56
CA PRO A 262 5.61 -7.21 10.83
C PRO A 262 5.37 -8.23 9.72
N VAL A 263 6.43 -8.67 9.02
CA VAL A 263 6.32 -9.76 8.05
C VAL A 263 5.87 -11.06 8.73
N ALA A 264 6.45 -11.40 9.87
CA ALA A 264 6.06 -12.59 10.64
C ALA A 264 4.59 -12.52 11.11
N ALA A 265 4.10 -11.33 11.50
CA ALA A 265 2.70 -11.12 11.88
C ALA A 265 1.76 -11.37 10.68
N VAL A 266 2.08 -10.85 9.50
CA VAL A 266 1.28 -11.07 8.28
C VAL A 266 1.33 -12.53 7.84
N VAL A 267 2.50 -13.18 7.87
CA VAL A 267 2.64 -14.63 7.55
C VAL A 267 1.79 -15.47 8.49
N THR A 268 1.80 -15.15 9.79
CA THR A 268 0.94 -15.84 10.77
C THR A 268 -0.55 -15.63 10.45
N GLY A 269 -0.92 -14.40 10.07
CA GLY A 269 -2.25 -14.08 9.56
C GLY A 269 -2.66 -14.93 8.37
N ILE A 270 -1.79 -15.04 7.36
CA ILE A 270 -2.03 -15.87 6.16
C ILE A 270 -2.29 -17.32 6.57
N VAL A 271 -1.40 -17.91 7.38
CA VAL A 271 -1.51 -19.30 7.82
C VAL A 271 -2.82 -19.55 8.55
N VAL A 272 -3.12 -18.72 9.57
CA VAL A 272 -4.34 -18.89 10.37
C VAL A 272 -5.58 -18.70 9.49
N SER A 273 -5.65 -17.63 8.71
CA SER A 273 -6.81 -17.35 7.87
C SER A 273 -7.03 -18.41 6.79
N PHE A 274 -5.95 -18.94 6.20
CA PHE A 274 -6.02 -19.98 5.19
C PHE A 274 -6.57 -21.30 5.76
N TYR A 275 -6.02 -21.78 6.87
CA TYR A 275 -6.43 -23.08 7.42
C TYR A 275 -7.77 -23.02 8.16
N VAL A 276 -8.07 -21.93 8.87
CA VAL A 276 -9.36 -21.76 9.55
C VAL A 276 -10.51 -21.72 8.53
N ALA A 277 -10.28 -21.12 7.36
CA ALA A 277 -11.25 -21.11 6.26
C ALA A 277 -11.28 -22.44 5.47
N ASP A 278 -10.80 -23.56 6.03
CA ASP A 278 -10.81 -24.88 5.38
C ASP A 278 -9.90 -25.00 4.14
N GLY A 279 -8.82 -24.21 4.08
CA GLY A 279 -7.83 -24.22 3.00
C GLY A 279 -7.11 -25.55 2.79
N ALA A 280 -7.11 -26.44 3.79
CA ALA A 280 -6.54 -27.78 3.68
C ALA A 280 -7.33 -28.67 2.70
N ASN A 281 -8.65 -28.50 2.65
CA ASN A 281 -9.53 -29.28 1.79
C ASN A 281 -9.92 -28.50 0.52
N ASN A 282 -10.11 -27.19 0.64
CA ASN A 282 -10.45 -26.31 -0.48
C ASN A 282 -9.52 -25.09 -0.50
N ILE A 283 -8.49 -25.14 -1.35
CA ILE A 283 -7.51 -24.05 -1.50
C ILE A 283 -8.18 -22.70 -1.80
N MET A 284 -9.22 -22.68 -2.63
CA MET A 284 -9.92 -21.44 -2.95
C MET A 284 -10.65 -20.85 -1.76
N MET A 285 -11.21 -21.69 -0.88
CA MET A 285 -11.80 -21.21 0.37
C MET A 285 -10.73 -20.71 1.35
N GLY A 286 -9.57 -21.37 1.40
CA GLY A 286 -8.42 -20.88 2.15
C GLY A 286 -7.96 -19.50 1.68
N LEU A 287 -7.82 -19.31 0.36
CA LEU A 287 -7.45 -18.02 -0.24
C LEU A 287 -8.54 -16.96 -0.05
N TYR A 288 -9.82 -17.36 -0.10
CA TYR A 288 -10.94 -16.48 0.27
C TYR A 288 -10.80 -16.01 1.73
N GLY A 289 -10.42 -16.91 2.65
CA GLY A 289 -10.11 -16.56 4.03
C GLY A 289 -8.98 -15.55 4.15
N VAL A 290 -7.88 -15.73 3.41
CA VAL A 290 -6.77 -14.76 3.37
C VAL A 290 -7.24 -13.40 2.83
N GLY A 291 -8.03 -13.40 1.75
CA GLY A 291 -8.63 -12.17 1.21
C GLY A 291 -9.56 -11.47 2.22
N LEU A 292 -10.43 -12.23 2.89
CA LEU A 292 -11.34 -11.71 3.91
C LEU A 292 -10.58 -11.14 5.11
N ALA A 293 -9.43 -11.72 5.48
CA ALA A 293 -8.55 -11.14 6.49
C ALA A 293 -7.96 -9.79 6.04
N ALA A 294 -7.64 -9.62 4.75
CA ALA A 294 -7.24 -8.33 4.19
C ALA A 294 -8.37 -7.29 4.28
N VAL A 295 -9.59 -7.67 3.88
CA VAL A 295 -10.78 -6.82 3.99
C VAL A 295 -11.04 -6.44 5.45
N SER A 296 -10.88 -7.39 6.37
CA SER A 296 -11.01 -7.16 7.80
C SER A 296 -9.95 -6.20 8.34
N MET A 297 -8.69 -6.35 7.96
CA MET A 297 -7.61 -5.43 8.33
C MET A 297 -7.90 -3.99 7.88
N LEU A 298 -8.54 -3.81 6.71
CA LEU A 298 -8.94 -2.52 6.16
C LEU A 298 -10.37 -2.11 6.50
N SER A 299 -11.09 -2.88 7.31
CA SER A 299 -12.50 -2.57 7.62
C SER A 299 -12.65 -1.31 8.48
N THR A 300 -11.62 -0.94 9.25
CA THR A 300 -11.54 0.33 9.98
C THR A 300 -10.88 1.46 9.16
N LEU A 301 -10.67 1.27 7.86
CA LEU A 301 -9.90 2.21 7.04
C LEU A 301 -10.44 3.63 7.09
N GLY A 302 -11.76 3.83 7.15
CA GLY A 302 -12.33 5.18 7.24
C GLY A 302 -11.81 5.95 8.45
N PHE A 303 -11.60 5.26 9.59
CA PHE A 303 -11.00 5.86 10.77
C PHE A 303 -9.48 5.98 10.63
N THR A 304 -8.79 4.91 10.23
CA THR A 304 -7.33 4.91 10.08
C THR A 304 -6.85 5.99 9.10
N LEU A 305 -7.53 6.14 7.96
CA LEU A 305 -7.25 7.18 6.97
C LEU A 305 -7.46 8.58 7.54
N ALA A 306 -8.50 8.79 8.37
CA ALA A 306 -8.71 10.09 9.02
C ALA A 306 -7.59 10.42 10.02
N THR A 307 -7.04 9.41 10.72
CA THR A 307 -5.91 9.59 11.63
C THR A 307 -4.57 9.75 10.91
N ASP A 308 -4.45 9.22 9.70
CA ASP A 308 -3.26 9.39 8.85
C ASP A 308 -3.27 10.80 8.22
N ALA A 309 -4.39 11.19 7.58
CA ALA A 309 -4.57 12.52 7.00
C ALA A 309 -4.52 13.67 8.02
N TYR A 310 -4.70 13.37 9.31
CA TYR A 310 -4.49 14.32 10.40
C TYR A 310 -3.05 14.87 10.45
N GLY A 311 -2.05 14.04 10.12
CA GLY A 311 -0.63 14.44 10.16
C GLY A 311 -0.31 15.60 9.22
N PRO A 312 -0.52 15.45 7.90
CA PRO A 312 -0.27 16.52 6.93
C PRO A 312 -1.05 17.81 7.20
N ILE A 313 -2.25 17.70 7.80
CA ILE A 313 -3.03 18.88 8.22
C ILE A 313 -2.33 19.61 9.38
N ALA A 314 -1.81 18.88 10.36
CA ALA A 314 -1.07 19.44 11.48
C ALA A 314 0.25 20.08 11.02
N ASP A 315 0.94 19.45 10.08
CA ASP A 315 2.17 19.95 9.47
C ASP A 315 1.95 21.30 8.77
N ASN A 316 0.97 21.35 7.85
CA ASN A 316 0.56 22.60 7.19
C ASN A 316 0.09 23.67 8.18
N ALA A 317 -0.53 23.29 9.30
CA ALA A 317 -0.92 24.25 10.34
C ALA A 317 0.33 24.86 11.01
N GLY A 318 1.37 24.07 11.22
CA GLY A 318 2.68 24.54 11.70
C GLY A 318 3.35 25.47 10.70
N GLY A 319 3.39 25.10 9.42
CA GLY A 319 3.97 25.94 8.38
C GLY A 319 3.26 27.29 8.24
N ASN A 320 1.92 27.28 8.28
CA ASN A 320 1.13 28.51 8.30
C ASN A 320 1.40 29.38 9.56
N ALA A 321 1.58 28.76 10.73
CA ALA A 321 1.86 29.48 11.96
C ALA A 321 3.21 30.22 11.90
N GLU A 322 4.25 29.57 11.35
CA GLU A 322 5.57 30.15 11.18
C GLU A 322 5.55 31.26 10.11
N MET A 323 4.98 30.98 8.93
CA MET A 323 4.90 31.96 7.84
C MET A 323 4.10 33.22 8.21
N ALA A 324 3.07 33.08 9.04
CA ALA A 324 2.27 34.19 9.54
C ALA A 324 2.84 34.88 10.79
N LYS A 325 3.98 34.41 11.32
CA LYS A 325 4.64 34.92 12.54
C LYS A 325 3.70 34.98 13.72
N LEU A 326 2.93 33.91 13.93
CA LEU A 326 2.04 33.79 15.09
C LEU A 326 2.85 33.64 16.38
N ASP A 327 2.16 33.70 17.53
CA ASP A 327 2.79 33.51 18.83
C ASP A 327 3.50 32.14 18.91
N PRO A 328 4.73 32.04 19.48
CA PRO A 328 5.48 30.79 19.59
C PRO A 328 4.70 29.62 20.21
N ILE A 329 3.70 29.89 21.06
CA ILE A 329 2.85 28.83 21.61
C ILE A 329 2.06 28.09 20.53
N VAL A 330 1.70 28.77 19.42
CA VAL A 330 1.00 28.16 18.30
C VAL A 330 1.90 27.16 17.59
N ARG A 331 3.16 27.54 17.28
CA ARG A 331 4.14 26.64 16.65
C ARG A 331 4.47 25.46 17.57
N HIS A 332 4.67 25.71 18.86
CA HIS A 332 4.91 24.62 19.82
C HIS A 332 3.75 23.61 19.88
N ARG A 333 2.50 24.09 19.82
CA ARG A 333 1.32 23.22 19.77
C ARG A 333 1.28 22.44 18.46
N THR A 334 1.48 23.09 17.31
CA THR A 334 1.47 22.40 16.01
C THR A 334 2.61 21.38 15.90
N ASP A 335 3.81 21.65 16.42
CA ASP A 335 4.93 20.70 16.46
C ASP A 335 4.56 19.42 17.24
N GLN A 336 3.79 19.54 18.32
CA GLN A 336 3.28 18.38 19.05
C GLN A 336 2.25 17.58 18.25
N LEU A 337 1.37 18.25 17.51
CA LEU A 337 0.38 17.60 16.65
C LEU A 337 1.04 16.89 15.45
N ASP A 338 2.04 17.53 14.85
CA ASP A 338 2.88 17.01 13.76
C ASP A 338 3.62 15.74 14.20
N ALA A 339 4.28 15.74 15.36
CA ALA A 339 4.96 14.55 15.88
C ALA A 339 4.00 13.36 16.13
N VAL A 340 2.73 13.62 16.47
CA VAL A 340 1.69 12.58 16.50
C VAL A 340 1.40 12.09 15.09
N GLY A 341 1.24 13.03 14.15
CA GLY A 341 1.06 12.80 12.71
C GLY A 341 2.10 11.87 12.10
N ASN A 342 3.39 12.08 12.36
CA ASN A 342 4.46 11.25 11.79
C ASN A 342 4.38 9.80 12.28
N THR A 343 3.94 9.60 13.53
CA THR A 343 3.71 8.26 14.08
C THR A 343 2.46 7.62 13.47
N THR A 344 1.35 8.36 13.34
CA THR A 344 0.12 7.82 12.75
C THR A 344 0.27 7.54 11.27
N ALA A 345 1.04 8.34 10.53
CA ALA A 345 1.39 8.11 9.14
C ALA A 345 2.23 6.85 8.95
N ALA A 346 3.21 6.60 9.83
CA ALA A 346 3.94 5.34 9.81
C ALA A 346 3.02 4.13 10.05
N ILE A 347 2.10 4.23 11.03
CA ILE A 347 1.10 3.19 11.28
C ILE A 347 0.22 2.97 10.05
N GLY A 348 -0.31 4.04 9.44
CA GLY A 348 -1.15 3.98 8.24
C GLY A 348 -0.44 3.33 7.05
N LYS A 349 0.83 3.68 6.81
CA LYS A 349 1.70 3.01 5.83
C LYS A 349 1.86 1.51 6.15
N GLY A 350 2.09 1.16 7.41
CA GLY A 350 2.15 -0.25 7.85
C GLY A 350 0.85 -1.02 7.55
N PHE A 351 -0.31 -0.39 7.77
CA PHE A 351 -1.61 -0.97 7.41
C PHE A 351 -1.76 -1.20 5.90
N ALA A 352 -1.41 -0.20 5.08
CA ALA A 352 -1.43 -0.30 3.63
C ALA A 352 -0.53 -1.45 3.14
N ILE A 353 0.72 -1.48 3.63
CA ILE A 353 1.73 -2.47 3.24
C ILE A 353 1.33 -3.89 3.68
N GLY A 354 0.86 -4.07 4.92
CA GLY A 354 0.42 -5.38 5.43
C GLY A 354 -0.82 -5.92 4.71
N SER A 355 -1.79 -5.05 4.43
CA SER A 355 -3.01 -5.45 3.70
C SER A 355 -2.72 -5.76 2.23
N ALA A 356 -1.77 -5.06 1.60
CA ALA A 356 -1.32 -5.34 0.24
C ALA A 356 -0.74 -6.75 0.11
N ALA A 357 0.01 -7.23 1.11
CA ALA A 357 0.56 -8.58 1.11
C ALA A 357 -0.53 -9.66 1.17
N LEU A 358 -1.54 -9.49 2.02
CA LEU A 358 -2.70 -10.39 2.10
C LEU A 358 -3.53 -10.35 0.79
N THR A 359 -3.70 -9.16 0.23
CA THR A 359 -4.46 -8.95 -1.01
C THR A 359 -3.74 -9.53 -2.23
N ALA A 360 -2.42 -9.41 -2.31
CA ALA A 360 -1.63 -9.95 -3.41
C ALA A 360 -1.77 -11.48 -3.53
N MET A 361 -1.83 -12.19 -2.39
CA MET A 361 -2.12 -13.63 -2.38
C MET A 361 -3.48 -13.96 -2.98
N ALA A 362 -4.50 -13.13 -2.72
CA ALA A 362 -5.81 -13.29 -3.32
C ALA A 362 -5.80 -13.01 -4.83
N LEU A 363 -5.06 -11.97 -5.25
CA LEU A 363 -4.92 -11.58 -6.66
C LEU A 363 -4.16 -12.62 -7.50
N LEU A 364 -3.23 -13.39 -6.90
CA LEU A 364 -2.58 -14.52 -7.57
C LEU A 364 -3.59 -15.58 -8.04
N ALA A 365 -4.57 -15.91 -7.21
CA ALA A 365 -5.61 -16.85 -7.61
C ALA A 365 -6.63 -16.22 -8.55
N ALA A 366 -6.97 -14.94 -8.37
CA ALA A 366 -7.79 -14.21 -9.32
C ALA A 366 -7.19 -14.20 -10.74
N TYR A 367 -5.86 -14.12 -10.86
CA TYR A 367 -5.17 -14.26 -12.14
C TYR A 367 -5.40 -15.62 -12.81
N LEU A 368 -5.37 -16.73 -12.05
CA LEU A 368 -5.65 -18.06 -12.60
C LEU A 368 -7.11 -18.21 -13.05
N GLU A 369 -8.04 -17.59 -12.33
CA GLU A 369 -9.46 -17.54 -12.71
C GLU A 369 -9.64 -16.78 -14.02
N GLU A 370 -8.94 -15.66 -14.20
CA GLU A 370 -8.95 -14.93 -15.46
C GLU A 370 -8.38 -15.76 -16.60
N ILE A 371 -7.27 -16.48 -16.38
CA ILE A 371 -6.71 -17.41 -17.36
C ILE A 371 -7.73 -18.49 -17.74
N ARG A 372 -8.49 -19.03 -16.77
CA ARG A 372 -9.57 -19.99 -17.04
C ARG A 372 -10.63 -19.40 -17.97
N LEU A 373 -11.11 -18.20 -17.65
CA LEU A 373 -12.12 -17.50 -18.45
C LEU A 373 -11.63 -17.22 -19.87
N VAL A 374 -10.39 -16.74 -20.02
CA VAL A 374 -9.77 -16.48 -21.32
C VAL A 374 -9.64 -17.76 -22.16
N LEU A 375 -9.19 -18.87 -21.56
CA LEU A 375 -9.07 -20.15 -22.25
C LEU A 375 -10.43 -20.66 -22.75
N HIS A 376 -11.46 -20.60 -21.91
CA HIS A 376 -12.79 -21.09 -22.24
C HIS A 376 -13.55 -20.15 -23.20
N GLU A 377 -13.77 -18.90 -22.79
CA GLU A 377 -14.66 -17.95 -23.47
C GLU A 377 -14.02 -17.31 -24.69
N LEU A 378 -12.74 -16.91 -24.62
CA LEU A 378 -12.08 -16.18 -25.70
C LEU A 378 -11.37 -17.11 -26.70
N ARG A 379 -10.82 -18.22 -26.23
CA ARG A 379 -10.06 -19.17 -27.05
C ARG A 379 -10.87 -20.40 -27.48
N GLY A 380 -12.04 -20.63 -26.88
CA GLY A 380 -12.89 -21.79 -27.19
C GLY A 380 -12.25 -23.12 -26.81
N ILE A 381 -11.33 -23.12 -25.84
CA ILE A 381 -10.64 -24.33 -25.37
C ILE A 381 -11.49 -24.96 -24.27
N GLU A 382 -12.21 -26.02 -24.62
CA GLU A 382 -13.07 -26.73 -23.68
C GLU A 382 -12.29 -27.66 -22.75
N THR A 383 -11.27 -28.34 -23.28
CA THR A 383 -10.48 -29.34 -22.54
C THR A 383 -8.98 -29.16 -22.76
N LEU A 384 -8.21 -29.50 -21.73
CA LEU A 384 -6.75 -29.52 -21.76
C LEU A 384 -6.26 -30.86 -21.20
N LEU A 385 -5.15 -31.35 -21.77
CA LEU A 385 -4.46 -32.53 -21.25
C LEU A 385 -3.56 -32.11 -20.09
N VAL A 386 -3.84 -32.62 -18.90
CA VAL A 386 -3.07 -32.36 -17.67
C VAL A 386 -2.72 -33.70 -17.06
N ASP A 387 -1.44 -33.99 -16.84
CA ASP A 387 -0.95 -35.26 -16.28
C ASP A 387 -1.49 -36.53 -16.97
N GLY A 388 -1.77 -36.44 -18.28
CA GLY A 388 -2.30 -37.56 -19.07
C GLY A 388 -3.82 -37.70 -19.04
N GLU A 389 -4.53 -36.84 -18.31
CA GLU A 389 -5.99 -36.80 -18.27
C GLU A 389 -6.56 -35.57 -19.01
N LEU A 390 -7.63 -35.77 -19.78
CA LEU A 390 -8.36 -34.69 -20.44
C LEU A 390 -9.34 -34.07 -19.44
N LEU A 391 -9.03 -32.86 -18.97
CA LEU A 391 -9.84 -32.13 -18.02
C LEU A 391 -10.56 -30.98 -18.72
N LYS A 392 -11.81 -30.72 -18.31
CA LYS A 392 -12.55 -29.52 -18.74
C LYS A 392 -11.92 -28.29 -18.08
N VAL A 393 -11.66 -27.26 -18.87
CA VAL A 393 -11.05 -26.00 -18.39
C VAL A 393 -11.88 -25.39 -17.24
N THR A 394 -13.20 -25.47 -17.35
CA THR A 394 -14.16 -24.98 -16.33
C THR A 394 -14.07 -25.72 -14.99
N GLU A 395 -13.52 -26.93 -14.96
CA GLU A 395 -13.42 -27.78 -13.77
C GLU A 395 -11.99 -27.87 -13.24
N MET A 396 -11.01 -27.25 -13.92
CA MET A 396 -9.61 -27.27 -13.50
C MET A 396 -9.42 -26.55 -12.17
N THR A 397 -8.87 -27.26 -11.18
CA THR A 397 -8.44 -26.71 -9.90
C THR A 397 -7.18 -25.86 -10.04
N VAL A 398 -6.81 -25.13 -8.98
CA VAL A 398 -5.50 -24.46 -8.90
C VAL A 398 -4.37 -25.46 -9.12
N GLN A 399 -4.44 -26.65 -8.50
CA GLN A 399 -3.43 -27.69 -8.69
C GLN A 399 -3.31 -28.13 -10.16
N ASN A 400 -4.44 -28.26 -10.87
CA ASN A 400 -4.40 -28.60 -12.29
C ASN A 400 -3.72 -27.50 -13.12
N PHE A 401 -3.95 -26.23 -12.81
CA PHE A 401 -3.23 -25.12 -13.45
C PHE A 401 -1.73 -25.13 -13.12
N MET A 402 -1.36 -25.39 -11.86
CA MET A 402 0.04 -25.52 -11.46
C MET A 402 0.73 -26.64 -12.22
N SER A 403 0.06 -27.78 -12.41
CA SER A 403 0.59 -28.89 -13.20
C SER A 403 0.68 -28.55 -14.69
N PHE A 404 -0.40 -28.05 -15.29
CA PHE A 404 -0.47 -27.73 -16.73
C PHE A 404 0.60 -26.71 -17.17
N TYR A 405 0.84 -25.68 -16.35
CA TYR A 405 1.86 -24.67 -16.62
C TYR A 405 3.24 -25.02 -16.02
N ASN A 406 3.39 -26.20 -15.42
CA ASN A 406 4.60 -26.66 -14.74
C ASN A 406 5.14 -25.63 -13.73
N VAL A 407 4.28 -25.11 -12.86
CA VAL A 407 4.62 -24.12 -11.84
C VAL A 407 5.33 -24.81 -10.67
N THR A 408 6.60 -25.13 -10.88
CA THR A 408 7.48 -25.74 -9.88
C THR A 408 8.69 -24.84 -9.63
N LEU A 409 9.29 -24.92 -8.43
CA LEU A 409 10.47 -24.12 -8.11
C LEU A 409 11.69 -24.45 -8.98
N LEU A 410 11.69 -25.61 -9.65
CA LEU A 410 12.75 -26.02 -10.56
C LEU A 410 12.46 -25.65 -12.03
N ASN A 411 11.26 -25.14 -12.34
CA ASN A 411 10.98 -24.60 -13.67
C ASN A 411 11.75 -23.29 -13.86
N PRO A 412 12.65 -23.19 -14.86
CA PRO A 412 13.39 -21.97 -15.13
C PRO A 412 12.51 -20.73 -15.36
N ALA A 413 11.32 -20.88 -15.97
CA ALA A 413 10.39 -19.78 -16.17
C ALA A 413 9.92 -19.19 -14.83
N VAL A 414 9.61 -20.05 -13.85
CA VAL A 414 9.22 -19.63 -12.50
C VAL A 414 10.38 -18.95 -11.79
N LEU A 415 11.58 -19.52 -11.84
CA LEU A 415 12.78 -18.94 -11.23
C LEU A 415 13.14 -17.57 -11.82
N VAL A 416 13.10 -17.44 -13.15
CA VAL A 416 13.30 -16.16 -13.84
C VAL A 416 12.23 -15.16 -13.41
N GLY A 417 10.97 -15.58 -13.33
CA GLY A 417 9.90 -14.78 -12.77
C GLY A 417 10.24 -14.27 -11.37
N ILE A 418 10.59 -15.15 -10.43
CA ILE A 418 10.93 -14.79 -9.04
C ILE A 418 12.04 -13.74 -8.99
N PHE A 419 13.14 -13.96 -9.70
CA PHE A 419 14.24 -13.00 -9.74
C PHE A 419 13.86 -11.69 -10.45
N ALA A 420 13.05 -11.74 -11.50
CA ALA A 420 12.53 -10.54 -12.16
C ALA A 420 11.64 -9.74 -11.21
N GLY A 421 10.81 -10.40 -10.39
CA GLY A 421 9.93 -9.76 -9.41
C GLY A 421 10.75 -9.04 -8.34
N ALA A 422 11.74 -9.75 -7.78
CA ALA A 422 12.68 -9.17 -6.83
C ALA A 422 13.47 -8.00 -7.44
N ALA A 423 14.03 -8.16 -8.64
CA ALA A 423 14.78 -7.12 -9.32
C ALA A 423 13.92 -5.89 -9.61
N THR A 424 12.66 -6.08 -10.01
CA THR A 424 11.72 -4.98 -10.29
C THR A 424 11.46 -4.15 -9.05
N THR A 425 11.25 -4.80 -7.89
CA THR A 425 11.10 -4.11 -6.60
C THR A 425 12.29 -3.19 -6.31
N PHE A 426 13.52 -3.72 -6.35
CA PHE A 426 14.71 -2.92 -6.03
C PHE A 426 14.97 -1.84 -7.08
N TYR A 427 14.76 -2.15 -8.35
CA TYR A 427 14.97 -1.20 -9.44
C TYR A 427 13.95 -0.05 -9.38
N PHE A 428 12.68 -0.35 -9.10
CA PHE A 428 11.64 0.64 -8.89
C PHE A 428 11.97 1.58 -7.71
N SER A 429 12.43 1.03 -6.58
CA SER A 429 12.89 1.84 -5.44
C SER A 429 14.07 2.73 -5.82
N ALA A 430 15.06 2.19 -6.54
CA ALA A 430 16.21 2.97 -6.99
C ALA A 430 15.82 4.10 -7.94
N MET A 431 14.87 3.87 -8.86
CA MET A 431 14.37 4.89 -9.78
C MET A 431 13.67 6.03 -9.04
N THR A 432 12.74 5.68 -8.13
CA THR A 432 11.97 6.67 -7.35
C THR A 432 12.86 7.48 -6.41
N MET A 433 13.83 6.83 -5.74
CA MET A 433 14.85 7.53 -4.96
C MET A 433 15.70 8.47 -5.79
N SER A 434 16.20 8.01 -6.95
CA SER A 434 17.05 8.83 -7.82
C SER A 434 16.27 10.00 -8.43
N ALA A 435 14.97 9.82 -8.68
CA ALA A 435 14.07 10.88 -9.13
C ALA A 435 13.95 12.00 -8.09
N VAL A 436 13.70 11.64 -6.82
CA VAL A 436 13.68 12.63 -5.72
C VAL A 436 15.03 13.33 -5.62
N GLY A 437 16.15 12.60 -5.64
CA GLY A 437 17.48 13.20 -5.55
C GLY A 437 17.78 14.21 -6.68
N ARG A 438 17.37 13.93 -7.93
CA ARG A 438 17.50 14.87 -9.04
C ARG A 438 16.63 16.11 -8.86
N ALA A 439 15.37 15.93 -8.45
CA ALA A 439 14.43 17.03 -8.26
C ALA A 439 14.83 17.91 -7.06
N ALA A 440 15.23 17.31 -5.95
CA ALA A 440 15.77 17.99 -4.77
C ALA A 440 17.06 18.77 -5.10
N GLY A 441 17.96 18.20 -5.92
CA GLY A 441 19.16 18.92 -6.38
C GLY A 441 18.83 20.22 -7.11
N GLY A 442 17.83 20.20 -7.99
CA GLY A 442 17.32 21.40 -8.65
C GLY A 442 16.69 22.40 -7.68
N MET A 443 15.95 21.92 -6.66
CA MET A 443 15.38 22.77 -5.62
C MET A 443 16.46 23.45 -4.78
N VAL A 444 17.46 22.69 -4.31
CA VAL A 444 18.59 23.18 -3.50
C VAL A 444 19.35 24.29 -4.25
N GLU A 445 19.65 24.07 -5.54
CA GLU A 445 20.33 25.08 -6.35
C GLU A 445 19.51 26.36 -6.51
N GLU A 446 18.19 26.25 -6.68
CA GLU A 446 17.31 27.41 -6.80
C GLU A 446 17.18 28.19 -5.49
N VAL A 447 17.02 27.52 -4.34
CA VAL A 447 16.97 28.19 -3.03
C VAL A 447 18.29 28.94 -2.78
N ARG A 448 19.43 28.29 -3.03
CA ARG A 448 20.76 28.93 -2.93
C ARG A 448 20.90 30.11 -3.88
N ARG A 449 20.41 29.99 -5.12
CA ARG A 449 20.44 31.05 -6.12
C ARG A 449 19.67 32.27 -5.62
N GLN A 450 18.43 32.09 -5.13
CA GLN A 450 17.61 33.19 -4.62
C GLN A 450 18.25 33.87 -3.41
N PHE A 451 18.75 33.11 -2.43
CA PHE A 451 19.45 33.67 -1.27
C PHE A 451 20.71 34.47 -1.63
N ARG A 452 21.40 34.08 -2.70
CA ARG A 452 22.60 34.79 -3.16
C ARG A 452 22.29 36.00 -4.04
N GLU A 453 21.30 35.90 -4.93
CA GLU A 453 21.08 36.85 -6.03
C GLU A 453 19.97 37.86 -5.76
N ILE A 454 19.09 37.64 -4.79
CA ILE A 454 17.99 38.55 -4.44
C ILE A 454 18.30 39.20 -3.09
N PRO A 455 18.85 40.42 -3.06
CA PRO A 455 19.16 41.13 -1.82
C PRO A 455 17.90 41.38 -1.00
N GLY A 456 17.99 41.23 0.32
CA GLY A 456 16.89 41.52 1.24
C GLY A 456 16.06 40.31 1.66
N ILE A 457 16.23 39.13 1.03
CA ILE A 457 15.47 37.92 1.41
C ILE A 457 15.82 37.48 2.83
N LEU A 458 17.11 37.30 3.13
CA LEU A 458 17.54 36.81 4.45
C LEU A 458 17.29 37.86 5.55
N GLU A 459 17.32 39.14 5.18
CA GLU A 459 16.95 40.27 6.03
C GLU A 459 15.42 40.41 6.22
N GLY A 460 14.60 39.65 5.48
CA GLY A 460 13.14 39.70 5.54
C GLY A 460 12.51 40.96 4.95
N THR A 461 13.24 41.67 4.08
CA THR A 461 12.81 42.92 3.43
C THR A 461 12.39 42.72 1.97
N ALA A 462 12.81 41.61 1.34
CA ALA A 462 12.40 41.21 0.00
C ALA A 462 11.58 39.91 0.06
N LYS A 463 10.62 39.77 -0.87
CA LYS A 463 9.78 38.57 -0.98
C LYS A 463 10.47 37.53 -1.88
N PRO A 464 10.61 36.26 -1.46
CA PRO A 464 11.12 35.19 -2.31
C PRO A 464 10.20 34.88 -3.49
N ASP A 465 10.75 34.27 -4.54
CA ASP A 465 9.98 33.73 -5.67
C ASP A 465 9.61 32.27 -5.39
N TYR A 466 8.46 32.08 -4.73
CA TYR A 466 7.90 30.76 -4.43
C TYR A 466 7.43 30.01 -5.68
N ALA A 467 6.98 30.74 -6.72
CA ALA A 467 6.40 30.14 -7.91
C ALA A 467 7.45 29.31 -8.65
N ARG A 468 8.71 29.76 -8.63
CA ARG A 468 9.82 29.03 -9.25
C ARG A 468 10.07 27.67 -8.59
N CYS A 469 10.04 27.60 -7.26
CA CYS A 469 10.18 26.33 -6.52
C CYS A 469 9.02 25.37 -6.82
N VAL A 470 7.78 25.88 -6.83
CA VAL A 470 6.59 25.09 -7.23
C VAL A 470 6.74 24.54 -8.65
N GLU A 471 7.23 25.35 -9.60
CA GLU A 471 7.45 24.91 -10.99
C GLU A 471 8.49 23.78 -11.07
N ILE A 472 9.61 23.90 -10.34
CA ILE A 472 10.68 22.88 -10.31
C ILE A 472 10.14 21.54 -9.80
N SER A 473 9.45 21.52 -8.66
CA SER A 473 8.84 20.30 -8.13
C SER A 473 7.77 19.75 -9.08
N THR A 474 6.94 20.61 -9.68
CA THR A 474 5.89 20.20 -10.62
C THR A 474 6.46 19.48 -11.84
N VAL A 475 7.39 20.13 -12.54
CA VAL A 475 7.97 19.59 -13.78
C VAL A 475 8.84 18.37 -13.47
N GLY A 476 9.57 18.39 -12.36
CA GLY A 476 10.35 17.27 -11.87
C GLY A 476 9.48 16.03 -11.64
N ALA A 477 8.42 16.17 -10.84
CA ALA A 477 7.48 15.09 -10.55
C ALA A 477 6.82 14.51 -11.81
N GLN A 478 6.29 15.37 -12.69
CA GLN A 478 5.60 14.92 -13.90
C GLN A 478 6.51 14.14 -14.85
N ARG A 479 7.76 14.59 -15.00
CA ARG A 479 8.73 13.90 -15.86
C ARG A 479 9.16 12.57 -15.24
N GLU A 480 9.50 12.59 -13.96
CA GLU A 480 10.17 11.48 -13.30
C GLU A 480 9.22 10.33 -12.90
N MET A 481 7.92 10.60 -12.70
CA MET A 481 6.93 9.55 -12.38
C MET A 481 6.66 8.57 -13.54
N THR A 482 6.95 8.98 -14.78
CA THR A 482 6.66 8.17 -15.98
C THR A 482 7.48 6.88 -16.03
N GLY A 483 8.76 6.95 -15.71
CA GLY A 483 9.67 5.80 -15.75
C GLY A 483 9.22 4.65 -14.82
N PRO A 484 9.07 4.90 -13.51
CA PRO A 484 8.61 3.88 -12.56
C PRO A 484 7.25 3.28 -12.96
N ALA A 485 6.32 4.09 -13.48
CA ALA A 485 5.01 3.62 -13.93
C ALA A 485 5.10 2.69 -15.16
N VAL A 486 5.93 3.05 -16.14
CA VAL A 486 6.17 2.19 -17.31
C VAL A 486 6.78 0.86 -16.87
N VAL A 487 7.73 0.84 -15.93
CA VAL A 487 8.30 -0.40 -15.40
C VAL A 487 7.24 -1.28 -14.76
N ALA A 488 6.38 -0.70 -13.91
CA ALA A 488 5.32 -1.44 -13.21
C ALA A 488 4.31 -2.11 -14.16
N ILE A 489 4.04 -1.50 -15.33
CA ILE A 489 3.09 -2.01 -16.32
C ILE A 489 3.77 -2.94 -17.32
N ALA A 490 4.96 -2.58 -17.82
CA ALA A 490 5.61 -3.31 -18.90
C ALA A 490 6.18 -4.66 -18.45
N ILE A 491 6.75 -4.74 -17.24
CA ILE A 491 7.42 -5.97 -16.78
C ILE A 491 6.48 -7.17 -16.70
N PRO A 492 5.27 -7.10 -16.08
CA PRO A 492 4.33 -8.21 -16.07
C PRO A 492 3.95 -8.69 -17.47
N VAL A 493 3.73 -7.75 -18.40
CA VAL A 493 3.38 -8.07 -19.80
C VAL A 493 4.54 -8.76 -20.51
N LEU A 494 5.76 -8.24 -20.38
CA LEU A 494 6.95 -8.82 -21.01
C LEU A 494 7.23 -10.22 -20.47
N ILE A 495 7.18 -10.41 -19.16
CA ILE A 495 7.37 -11.73 -18.54
C ILE A 495 6.28 -12.69 -18.98
N GLY A 496 5.02 -12.26 -19.02
CA GLY A 496 3.91 -13.11 -19.47
C GLY A 496 4.01 -13.51 -20.94
N VAL A 497 4.38 -12.60 -21.84
CA VAL A 497 4.54 -12.93 -23.27
C VAL A 497 5.72 -13.89 -23.47
N VAL A 498 6.86 -13.66 -22.80
CA VAL A 498 8.08 -14.45 -23.04
C VAL A 498 8.05 -15.79 -22.31
N PHE A 499 7.66 -15.80 -21.03
CA PHE A 499 7.74 -16.95 -20.12
C PHE A 499 6.38 -17.54 -19.71
N GLY A 500 5.28 -16.96 -20.19
CA GLY A 500 3.94 -17.49 -19.96
C GLY A 500 3.43 -17.29 -18.53
N VAL A 501 2.37 -18.02 -18.20
CA VAL A 501 1.68 -18.00 -16.90
C VAL A 501 2.63 -18.38 -15.77
N ALA A 502 3.52 -19.36 -15.98
CA ALA A 502 4.50 -19.78 -14.98
C ALA A 502 5.48 -18.66 -14.61
N GLY A 503 5.97 -17.90 -15.61
CA GLY A 503 6.83 -16.74 -15.38
C GLY A 503 6.13 -15.62 -14.61
N VAL A 504 4.87 -15.35 -14.93
CA VAL A 504 4.06 -14.33 -14.23
C VAL A 504 3.82 -14.71 -12.78
N LEU A 505 3.45 -15.96 -12.50
CA LEU A 505 3.28 -16.42 -11.11
C LEU A 505 4.60 -16.29 -10.32
N GLY A 506 5.73 -16.62 -10.94
CA GLY A 506 7.05 -16.36 -10.37
C GLY A 506 7.29 -14.87 -10.08
N LEU A 507 7.01 -13.99 -11.04
CA LEU A 507 7.14 -12.53 -10.92
C LEU A 507 6.34 -11.99 -9.74
N LEU A 508 5.08 -12.38 -9.64
CA LEU A 508 4.18 -11.89 -8.61
C LEU A 508 4.59 -12.39 -7.21
N VAL A 509 5.04 -13.65 -7.08
CA VAL A 509 5.56 -14.18 -5.80
C VAL A 509 6.87 -13.51 -5.40
N GLY A 510 7.81 -13.34 -6.33
CA GLY A 510 9.09 -12.67 -6.08
C GLY A 510 8.91 -11.19 -5.72
N GLY A 511 8.02 -10.50 -6.44
CA GLY A 511 7.64 -9.10 -6.17
C GLY A 511 6.96 -8.94 -4.81
N LEU A 512 6.03 -9.84 -4.46
CA LEU A 512 5.38 -9.86 -3.15
C LEU A 512 6.39 -10.03 -2.01
N ALA A 513 7.22 -11.08 -2.04
CA ALA A 513 8.13 -11.41 -0.95
C ALA A 513 9.19 -10.32 -0.71
N SER A 514 9.80 -9.83 -1.80
CA SER A 514 10.81 -8.77 -1.74
C SER A 514 10.19 -7.40 -1.45
N GLY A 515 9.11 -7.05 -2.14
CA GLY A 515 8.49 -5.74 -2.09
C GLY A 515 7.82 -5.47 -0.76
N PHE A 516 7.14 -6.44 -0.17
CA PHE A 516 6.55 -6.29 1.16
C PHE A 516 7.62 -6.00 2.21
N SER A 517 8.69 -6.82 2.22
CA SER A 517 9.81 -6.67 3.17
C SER A 517 10.53 -5.33 2.99
N LEU A 518 10.77 -4.93 1.74
CA LEU A 518 11.45 -3.68 1.41
C LEU A 518 10.58 -2.45 1.73
N ALA A 519 9.27 -2.51 1.45
CA ALA A 519 8.33 -1.44 1.77
C ALA A 519 8.28 -1.15 3.28
N MET A 520 8.21 -2.19 4.11
CA MET A 520 8.27 -2.05 5.57
C MET A 520 9.60 -1.46 6.02
N MET A 521 10.71 -1.99 5.50
CA MET A 521 12.05 -1.51 5.83
C MET A 521 12.21 -0.02 5.52
N MET A 522 11.85 0.41 4.31
CA MET A 522 12.03 1.80 3.87
C MET A 522 11.14 2.76 4.66
N SER A 523 9.86 2.41 4.82
CA SER A 523 8.89 3.25 5.52
C SER A 523 9.26 3.46 6.99
N ASN A 524 9.68 2.40 7.67
CA ASN A 524 10.06 2.48 9.07
C ASN A 524 11.42 3.13 9.29
N ALA A 525 12.41 2.89 8.42
CA ALA A 525 13.70 3.58 8.51
C ALA A 525 13.53 5.10 8.41
N GLY A 526 12.78 5.56 7.40
CA GLY A 526 12.48 6.97 7.22
C GLY A 526 11.71 7.58 8.41
N GLY A 527 10.66 6.90 8.87
CA GLY A 527 9.91 7.38 10.05
C GLY A 527 10.74 7.40 11.34
N ALA A 528 11.71 6.50 11.49
CA ALA A 528 12.61 6.47 12.65
C ALA A 528 13.67 7.57 12.59
N TRP A 529 14.23 7.90 11.41
CA TRP A 529 15.14 9.04 11.28
C TRP A 529 14.45 10.37 11.59
N ASP A 530 13.23 10.56 11.09
CA ASP A 530 12.45 11.76 11.33
C ASP A 530 12.13 11.95 12.82
N ASN A 531 11.60 10.90 13.47
CA ASN A 531 11.31 10.98 14.90
C ASN A 531 12.58 11.10 15.75
N ALA A 532 13.73 10.58 15.31
CA ALA A 532 15.01 10.83 15.96
C ALA A 532 15.43 12.31 15.84
N LYS A 533 15.20 12.96 14.69
CA LYS A 533 15.37 14.41 14.51
C LYS A 533 14.46 15.18 15.48
N LYS A 534 13.15 14.91 15.47
CA LYS A 534 12.17 15.57 16.35
C LYS A 534 12.50 15.39 17.84
N TYR A 535 13.03 14.22 18.25
CA TYR A 535 13.50 13.98 19.61
C TYR A 535 14.69 14.88 20.00
N ILE A 536 15.64 15.10 19.09
CA ILE A 536 16.72 16.05 19.32
C ILE A 536 16.19 17.49 19.36
N GLU A 537 15.24 17.83 18.49
CA GLU A 537 14.60 19.16 18.45
C GLU A 537 13.85 19.51 19.74
N SER A 538 13.39 18.52 20.52
CA SER A 538 12.75 18.72 21.83
C SER A 538 13.73 19.10 22.95
N GLY A 539 15.03 19.22 22.65
CA GLY A 539 16.07 19.65 23.58
C GLY A 539 17.03 18.55 24.02
N GLU A 540 16.76 17.29 23.64
CA GLU A 540 17.66 16.18 23.91
C GLU A 540 18.90 16.26 23.03
N HIS A 541 20.02 15.68 23.49
CA HIS A 541 21.29 15.65 22.75
C HIS A 541 21.79 17.03 22.26
N GLY A 542 21.41 18.12 22.94
CA GLY A 542 21.88 19.47 22.67
C GLY A 542 20.90 20.35 21.88
N GLY A 543 19.74 19.83 21.44
CA GLY A 543 18.69 20.67 20.87
C GLY A 543 18.96 21.19 19.45
N LYS A 544 18.06 22.06 18.98
CA LYS A 544 18.14 22.72 17.66
C LYS A 544 19.48 23.45 17.49
N GLY A 545 20.07 23.29 16.31
CA GLY A 545 21.36 23.89 15.90
C GLY A 545 22.61 23.14 16.37
N SER A 546 22.48 22.15 17.27
CA SER A 546 23.59 21.32 17.73
C SER A 546 24.19 20.44 16.63
N HIS A 547 25.37 19.86 16.90
CA HIS A 547 25.98 18.87 16.01
C HIS A 547 25.06 17.66 15.79
N ALA A 548 24.43 17.15 16.86
CA ALA A 548 23.50 16.03 16.78
C ALA A 548 22.30 16.37 15.90
N HIS A 549 21.75 17.58 16.03
CA HIS A 549 20.64 18.05 15.22
C HIS A 549 21.00 18.13 13.73
N LYS A 550 22.16 18.70 13.39
CA LYS A 550 22.61 18.73 11.99
C LYS A 550 22.85 17.34 11.43
N ALA A 551 23.38 16.42 12.24
CA ALA A 551 23.57 15.02 11.85
C ALA A 551 22.24 14.27 11.64
N SER A 552 21.23 14.51 12.48
CA SER A 552 19.92 13.88 12.34
C SER A 552 19.15 14.38 11.13
N ILE A 553 19.29 15.66 10.75
CA ILE A 553 18.70 16.21 9.51
C ILE A 553 19.22 15.46 8.27
N VAL A 554 20.50 15.07 8.24
CA VAL A 554 21.04 14.26 7.13
C VAL A 554 20.37 12.89 7.06
N GLY A 555 20.13 12.24 8.21
CA GLY A 555 19.42 10.97 8.25
C GLY A 555 17.98 11.10 7.78
N ASP A 556 17.28 12.14 8.23
CA ASP A 556 15.89 12.42 7.85
C ASP A 556 15.73 12.71 6.36
N THR A 557 16.57 13.58 5.80
CA THR A 557 16.57 13.90 4.35
C THR A 557 16.89 12.71 3.44
N VAL A 558 17.60 11.68 3.95
CA VAL A 558 17.74 10.37 3.29
C VAL A 558 16.49 9.51 3.49
N GLY A 559 15.86 9.60 4.65
CA GLY A 559 14.63 8.93 5.04
C GLY A 559 13.36 9.41 4.33
N ASP A 560 13.34 10.65 3.86
CA ASP A 560 12.21 11.27 3.15
C ASP A 560 11.81 10.53 1.87
N PRO A 561 12.70 10.32 0.88
CA PRO A 561 12.36 9.51 -0.29
C PRO A 561 12.06 8.06 0.07
N PHE A 562 12.59 7.56 1.20
CA PHE A 562 12.32 6.23 1.71
C PHE A 562 10.86 6.10 2.20
N LYS A 563 10.38 7.01 3.05
CA LYS A 563 9.08 6.91 3.73
C LYS A 563 7.93 7.50 2.94
N ASP A 564 8.17 8.45 2.03
CA ASP A 564 7.09 9.20 1.36
C ASP A 564 7.02 8.98 -0.16
N THR A 565 8.07 8.40 -0.76
CA THR A 565 8.07 8.06 -2.20
C THR A 565 8.20 6.57 -2.45
N ALA A 566 9.37 5.99 -2.18
CA ALA A 566 9.70 4.62 -2.58
C ALA A 566 8.94 3.57 -1.76
N GLY A 567 9.07 3.62 -0.42
CA GLY A 567 8.46 2.66 0.51
C GLY A 567 6.96 2.46 0.30
N PRO A 568 6.12 3.51 0.38
CA PRO A 568 4.69 3.37 0.15
C PRO A 568 4.36 2.97 -1.30
N SER A 569 5.07 3.48 -2.31
CA SER A 569 4.77 3.12 -3.71
C SER A 569 5.03 1.64 -4.03
N LEU A 570 5.88 0.95 -3.26
CA LEU A 570 6.10 -0.49 -3.42
C LEU A 570 4.84 -1.32 -3.12
N ASN A 571 3.98 -0.89 -2.20
CA ASN A 571 2.75 -1.62 -1.92
C ASN A 571 1.81 -1.57 -3.14
N ILE A 572 1.75 -0.41 -3.81
CA ILE A 572 0.99 -0.21 -5.05
C ILE A 572 1.61 -1.02 -6.18
N LEU A 573 2.95 -1.03 -6.30
CA LEU A 573 3.66 -1.82 -7.30
C LEU A 573 3.26 -3.31 -7.26
N ILE A 574 3.23 -3.92 -6.07
CA ILE A 574 2.86 -5.33 -5.89
C ILE A 574 1.44 -5.60 -6.39
N LYS A 575 0.48 -4.76 -5.99
CA LYS A 575 -0.93 -4.90 -6.38
C LYS A 575 -1.12 -4.63 -7.87
N LEU A 576 -0.54 -3.54 -8.38
CA LEU A 576 -0.62 -3.16 -9.79
C LEU A 576 -0.03 -4.23 -10.71
N MET A 577 1.13 -4.81 -10.40
CA MET A 577 1.69 -5.89 -11.22
C MET A 577 0.73 -7.08 -11.31
N SER A 578 0.04 -7.39 -10.22
CA SER A 578 -0.99 -8.44 -10.19
C SER A 578 -2.19 -8.06 -11.07
N MET A 579 -2.67 -6.82 -10.98
CA MET A 579 -3.81 -6.34 -11.78
C MET A 579 -3.49 -6.23 -13.26
N VAL A 580 -2.28 -5.79 -13.62
CA VAL A 580 -1.79 -5.81 -14.99
C VAL A 580 -1.75 -7.24 -15.51
N SER A 581 -1.28 -8.20 -14.71
CA SER A 581 -1.26 -9.61 -15.09
C SER A 581 -2.66 -10.16 -15.37
N VAL A 582 -3.65 -9.82 -14.54
CA VAL A 582 -5.07 -10.15 -14.75
C VAL A 582 -5.55 -9.55 -16.08
N VAL A 583 -5.43 -8.24 -16.27
CA VAL A 583 -5.98 -7.60 -17.49
C VAL A 583 -5.30 -8.07 -18.77
N PHE A 584 -3.99 -8.37 -18.73
CA PHE A 584 -3.25 -8.87 -19.88
C PHE A 584 -3.26 -10.40 -20.01
N ALA A 585 -4.02 -11.12 -19.19
CA ALA A 585 -4.17 -12.57 -19.28
C ALA A 585 -4.57 -13.03 -20.69
N GLY A 586 -5.50 -12.30 -21.33
CA GLY A 586 -5.90 -12.51 -22.72
C GLY A 586 -4.72 -12.55 -23.71
N LEU A 587 -3.83 -11.56 -23.59
CA LEU A 587 -2.63 -11.46 -24.42
C LEU A 587 -1.64 -12.59 -24.10
N ILE A 588 -1.44 -12.90 -22.82
CA ILE A 588 -0.51 -13.94 -22.38
C ILE A 588 -0.95 -15.31 -22.92
N VAL A 589 -2.23 -15.62 -22.81
CA VAL A 589 -2.80 -16.89 -23.31
C VAL A 589 -2.72 -16.97 -24.84
N ALA A 590 -2.79 -15.85 -25.56
CA ALA A 590 -2.66 -15.85 -27.02
C ALA A 590 -1.32 -16.47 -27.50
N PHE A 591 -0.26 -16.41 -26.68
CA PHE A 591 1.04 -17.02 -26.97
C PHE A 591 1.16 -18.41 -26.33
N GLY A 592 1.03 -19.44 -27.18
CA GLY A 592 1.20 -20.83 -26.76
C GLY A 592 0.20 -21.28 -25.68
N ASN A 593 -1.03 -20.76 -25.71
CA ASN A 593 -2.05 -21.01 -24.68
C ASN A 593 -1.55 -20.70 -23.25
N GLY A 594 -0.70 -19.67 -23.11
CA GLY A 594 -0.15 -19.25 -21.83
C GLY A 594 1.16 -19.94 -21.45
N GLN A 595 1.74 -20.78 -22.31
CA GLN A 595 3.05 -21.40 -22.08
C GLN A 595 4.24 -20.48 -22.45
N GLY A 596 3.97 -19.34 -23.08
CA GLY A 596 4.97 -18.33 -23.43
C GLY A 596 5.66 -18.55 -24.78
N LEU A 597 6.26 -17.47 -25.29
CA LEU A 597 6.94 -17.46 -26.57
C LEU A 597 8.18 -18.37 -26.59
N LEU A 598 8.97 -18.38 -25.53
CA LEU A 598 10.24 -19.11 -25.51
C LEU A 598 10.02 -20.63 -25.61
N LEU A 599 9.06 -21.17 -24.86
CA LEU A 599 8.71 -22.59 -24.93
C LEU A 599 8.10 -22.95 -26.28
N SER A 600 7.21 -22.11 -26.80
CA SER A 600 6.58 -22.34 -28.12
C SER A 600 7.56 -22.27 -29.29
N LEU A 601 8.67 -21.52 -29.16
CA LEU A 601 9.76 -21.51 -30.14
C LEU A 601 10.70 -22.72 -30.01
N LEU A 602 10.92 -23.24 -28.80
CA LEU A 602 11.80 -24.40 -28.56
C LEU A 602 11.16 -25.75 -28.88
N LEU A 603 9.81 -25.82 -28.89
CA LEU A 603 9.04 -27.02 -29.21
C LEU A 603 8.65 -27.13 -30.70
N ARG A 604 8.99 -26.13 -31.51
CA ARG A 604 8.91 -26.18 -32.99
C ARG A 604 10.27 -26.58 -33.55
#